data_AF-A0A1F9PEJ6-F1
#
_entry.id   AF-A0A1F9PEJ6-F1
#
_cell.length_a   1.000
_cell.length_b   1.000
_cell.length_c   1.000
_cell.angle_alpha   90.00
_cell.angle_beta   90.00
_cell.angle_gamma   90.00
#
_symmetry.space_group_name_H-M   'P 1'
#
loop_
_entity.id
_entity.type
_entity.pdbx_description
1 polymer ?
#
loop_
_entity_poly.entity_id
_entity_poly.type
_entity_poly.pdbx_seq_one_letter_code
_entity_poly.pdbx_strand_id
1 'polypeptide(L)'
;MKIKNVFSLMALAAFLFLIAGCGDGGGGGGGVVAPPLIDPNAAATVTATTSKTLALANDSDFVTVTADVTKNAGGPVADGTVVNFEVATGTATLSSATATTTGGKATVSVKHLPVAAPGINETITMTATAGIVTSAPVSAKFINVPASATVQLATTNAVSDIAALVFNLMPGNGATYNLGSMTAINEAAAAIEFDNVSQNQYSLLDPSLPTGFTTVAGKPILEFTFTINAAITALPVFGMQGTVTANHADTTSFNPALNTNDFIITTVFDTE
;
A
#
# COMPACT_ATOMS: atom_id res chain seq x y z
N MET A 1 -1.80 40.88 -12.19
CA MET A 1 -2.29 41.28 -10.87
C MET A 1 -1.28 40.77 -9.85
N LYS A 2 -0.48 41.67 -9.26
CA LYS A 2 0.59 41.34 -8.30
C LYS A 2 0.00 41.44 -6.90
N ILE A 3 0.04 40.36 -6.12
CA ILE A 3 -0.16 40.41 -4.67
C ILE A 3 1.16 39.96 -4.03
N LYS A 4 1.87 40.97 -3.51
CA LYS A 4 2.91 40.84 -2.50
C LYS A 4 2.25 40.86 -1.12
N ASN A 5 2.99 40.37 -0.12
CA ASN A 5 2.83 40.58 1.33
C ASN A 5 2.13 39.43 2.08
N VAL A 6 2.51 39.00 3.28
CA VAL A 6 3.59 39.34 4.24
C VAL A 6 3.49 38.27 5.34
N PHE A 7 4.61 37.67 5.79
CA PHE A 7 4.81 36.99 7.09
C PHE A 7 6.33 36.71 7.15
N SER A 8 7.23 37.58 7.66
CA SER A 8 7.36 38.23 8.98
C SER A 8 7.27 37.22 10.12
N LEU A 9 8.38 36.58 10.49
CA LEU A 9 9.34 37.01 11.54
C LEU A 9 8.88 36.62 12.96
N MET A 10 9.39 35.49 13.45
CA MET A 10 9.47 35.12 14.88
C MET A 10 10.35 33.86 14.96
N ALA A 11 11.26 33.65 15.89
CA ALA A 11 12.02 34.50 16.80
C ALA A 11 13.17 33.59 17.29
N LEU A 12 14.38 33.93 16.91
CA LEU A 12 15.62 33.38 17.46
C LEU A 12 15.70 33.77 18.94
N ALA A 13 15.47 32.83 19.85
CA ALA A 13 15.71 33.01 21.29
C ALA A 13 16.75 31.98 21.74
N ALA A 14 18.00 32.29 21.45
CA ALA A 14 19.14 31.73 22.17
C ALA A 14 19.11 32.27 23.60
N PHE A 15 18.66 31.46 24.56
CA PHE A 15 18.83 31.77 25.98
C PHE A 15 20.16 31.18 26.46
N LEU A 16 21.25 31.87 26.09
CA LEU A 16 22.57 31.63 26.62
C LEU A 16 22.65 32.32 27.99
N PHE A 17 22.37 31.59 29.07
CA PHE A 17 22.75 32.04 30.41
C PHE A 17 24.25 31.85 30.60
N LEU A 18 25.03 32.85 30.18
CA LEU A 18 26.41 33.07 30.63
C LEU A 18 26.33 33.69 32.03
N ILE A 19 26.31 32.85 33.06
CA ILE A 19 26.56 33.30 34.44
C ILE A 19 28.07 33.24 34.65
N ALA A 20 28.76 34.33 34.31
CA ALA A 20 30.12 34.57 34.76
C ALA A 20 30.09 34.94 36.26
N GLY A 21 30.01 33.92 37.11
CA GLY A 21 30.27 34.05 38.54
C GLY A 21 31.75 33.82 38.82
N CYS A 22 32.52 34.91 38.86
CA CYS A 22 33.86 34.93 39.43
C CYS A 22 33.70 34.92 40.96
N GLY A 23 34.08 33.82 41.59
CA GLY A 23 34.08 33.63 43.03
C GLY A 23 35.20 32.69 43.40
N ASP A 24 36.31 33.28 43.82
CA ASP A 24 37.52 32.63 44.30
C ASP A 24 37.28 31.71 45.50
N GLY A 25 37.99 30.58 45.49
CA GLY A 25 38.63 30.06 46.70
C GLY A 25 37.90 28.94 47.45
N GLY A 26 38.49 27.75 47.38
CA GLY A 26 38.60 26.87 48.55
C GLY A 26 38.05 25.46 48.40
N GLY A 27 38.96 24.48 48.46
CA GLY A 27 38.65 23.11 48.87
C GLY A 27 38.58 22.10 47.74
N GLY A 28 39.74 21.60 47.32
CA GLY A 28 39.87 20.41 46.49
C GLY A 28 39.38 19.16 47.23
N GLY A 29 38.07 18.96 47.26
CA GLY A 29 37.48 17.64 47.44
C GLY A 29 37.33 17.05 46.05
N GLY A 30 38.12 16.03 45.72
CA GLY A 30 37.99 15.21 44.51
C GLY A 30 36.70 14.40 44.53
N GLY A 31 35.56 15.09 44.59
CA GLY A 31 34.25 14.52 44.38
C GLY A 31 34.21 14.11 42.92
N VAL A 32 34.48 12.83 42.67
CA VAL A 32 34.04 12.16 41.46
C VAL A 32 32.60 12.61 41.21
N VAL A 33 32.40 13.40 40.15
CA VAL A 33 31.07 13.76 39.69
C VAL A 33 30.38 12.43 39.47
N ALA A 34 29.40 12.11 40.31
CA ALA A 34 28.66 10.87 40.19
C ALA A 34 28.13 10.83 38.75
N PRO A 35 28.31 9.71 38.01
CA PRO A 35 27.74 9.60 36.68
C PRO A 35 26.26 9.96 36.73
N PRO A 36 25.73 10.68 35.72
CA PRO A 36 24.30 10.98 35.69
C PRO A 36 23.52 9.68 35.88
N LEU A 37 22.62 9.66 36.86
CA LEU A 37 21.80 8.50 37.17
C LEU A 37 20.82 8.29 36.02
N ILE A 38 21.13 7.33 35.15
CA ILE A 38 20.21 6.91 34.09
C ILE A 38 19.13 6.04 34.74
N ASP A 39 17.86 6.43 34.57
CA ASP A 39 16.75 5.59 35.00
C ASP A 39 16.71 4.30 34.15
N PRO A 40 16.91 3.11 34.75
CA PRO A 40 16.89 1.84 34.03
C PRO A 40 15.54 1.53 33.38
N ASN A 41 14.45 2.15 33.85
CA ASN A 41 13.09 1.95 33.33
C ASN A 41 12.66 3.01 32.32
N ALA A 42 13.44 4.08 32.14
CA ALA A 42 13.17 5.07 31.11
C ALA A 42 13.33 4.45 29.71
N ALA A 43 12.56 4.99 28.76
CA ALA A 43 12.68 4.62 27.35
C ALA A 43 14.10 4.87 26.83
N ALA A 44 14.64 3.89 26.13
CA ALA A 44 15.98 3.89 25.54
C ALA A 44 15.93 3.87 24.02
N THR A 45 15.03 3.06 23.47
CA THR A 45 14.83 2.98 22.02
C THR A 45 13.35 3.06 21.70
N VAL A 46 13.05 3.68 20.56
CA VAL A 46 11.73 3.67 19.94
C VAL A 46 11.91 3.29 18.46
N THR A 47 11.27 2.21 18.04
CA THR A 47 11.24 1.79 16.64
C THR A 47 9.81 1.90 16.13
N ALA A 48 9.58 2.73 15.11
CA ALA A 48 8.28 2.82 14.46
C ALA A 48 8.24 1.89 13.25
N THR A 49 7.08 1.29 12.98
CA THR A 49 6.80 0.49 11.78
C THR A 49 5.38 0.77 11.27
N THR A 50 5.15 0.60 9.98
CA THR A 50 3.82 0.71 9.36
C THR A 50 3.28 -0.67 8.98
N SER A 51 1.96 -0.88 9.05
CA SER A 51 1.33 -2.13 8.62
C SER A 51 1.37 -2.33 7.10
N LYS A 52 1.44 -1.24 6.35
CA LYS A 52 1.61 -1.20 4.89
C LYS A 52 2.19 0.15 4.49
N THR A 53 2.84 0.20 3.32
CA THR A 53 3.48 1.39 2.78
C THR A 53 2.62 2.15 1.78
N LEU A 54 1.44 1.62 1.45
CA LEU A 54 0.52 2.16 0.45
C LEU A 54 -0.92 2.04 0.93
N ALA A 55 -1.69 3.11 0.80
CA ALA A 55 -3.11 3.16 1.15
C ALA A 55 -3.88 4.11 0.21
N LEU A 56 -5.21 3.95 0.16
CA LEU A 56 -6.07 4.90 -0.53
C LEU A 56 -6.32 6.14 0.33
N ALA A 57 -6.23 7.31 -0.28
CA ALA A 57 -6.63 8.57 0.31
C ALA A 57 -8.16 8.73 0.19
N ASN A 58 -8.94 7.92 0.91
CA ASN A 58 -10.40 7.93 0.80
C ASN A 58 -11.11 8.05 2.16
N ASP A 59 -10.39 8.47 3.20
CA ASP A 59 -10.85 8.59 4.60
C ASP A 59 -11.36 7.27 5.25
N SER A 60 -11.34 6.17 4.52
CA SER A 60 -11.76 4.84 5.00
C SER A 60 -10.57 3.90 5.16
N ASP A 61 -9.65 3.91 4.18
CA ASP A 61 -8.42 3.14 4.24
C ASP A 61 -7.41 3.80 5.19
N PHE A 62 -6.62 2.98 5.87
CA PHE A 62 -5.70 3.44 6.90
C PHE A 62 -4.42 2.61 6.96
N VAL A 63 -3.37 3.25 7.46
CA VAL A 63 -2.11 2.59 7.85
C VAL A 63 -2.02 2.56 9.36
N THR A 64 -1.63 1.43 9.95
CA THR A 64 -1.35 1.36 11.38
C THR A 64 0.13 1.64 11.60
N VAL A 65 0.44 2.60 12.46
CA VAL A 65 1.80 2.84 12.95
C VAL A 65 1.94 2.18 14.30
N THR A 66 2.95 1.32 14.44
CA THR A 66 3.30 0.65 15.69
C THR A 66 4.64 1.16 16.18
N ALA A 67 4.68 1.66 17.41
CA ALA A 67 5.90 2.02 18.12
C ALA A 67 6.28 0.91 19.10
N ASP A 68 7.46 0.34 18.90
CA ASP A 68 8.14 -0.59 19.79
C ASP A 68 9.10 0.15 20.70
N VAL A 69 8.86 0.11 22.01
CA VAL A 69 9.61 0.89 23.00
C VAL A 69 10.31 -0.04 23.99
N THR A 70 11.63 0.08 24.08
CA THR A 70 12.44 -0.66 25.05
C THR A 70 13.11 0.27 26.06
N LYS A 71 13.38 -0.23 27.26
CA LYS A 71 14.00 0.52 28.36
C LYS A 71 15.52 0.39 28.41
N ASN A 72 16.19 1.26 29.17
CA ASN A 72 17.66 1.26 29.30
C ASN A 72 18.21 -0.06 29.86
N ALA A 73 17.49 -0.70 30.78
CA ALA A 73 17.84 -2.01 31.31
C ALA A 73 17.59 -3.19 30.33
N GLY A 74 17.08 -2.91 29.13
CA GLY A 74 16.63 -3.90 28.16
C GLY A 74 15.20 -4.37 28.40
N GLY A 75 14.61 -4.97 27.36
CA GLY A 75 13.21 -5.40 27.36
C GLY A 75 12.21 -4.25 27.19
N PRO A 76 10.89 -4.55 27.14
CA PRO A 76 9.86 -3.54 26.92
C PRO A 76 9.77 -2.56 28.10
N VAL A 77 9.37 -1.33 27.80
CA VAL A 77 8.89 -0.39 28.85
C VAL A 77 7.62 -0.91 29.50
N ALA A 78 7.31 -0.39 30.70
CA ALA A 78 6.09 -0.76 31.42
C ALA A 78 4.83 -0.38 30.63
N ASP A 79 3.76 -1.14 30.85
CA ASP A 79 2.44 -0.81 30.31
C ASP A 79 1.97 0.54 30.84
N GLY A 80 1.25 1.29 30.01
CA GLY A 80 0.82 2.66 30.34
C GLY A 80 1.84 3.74 30.01
N THR A 81 3.03 3.40 29.50
CA THR A 81 3.99 4.41 29.03
C THR A 81 3.40 5.15 27.84
N VAL A 82 3.34 6.48 27.91
CA VAL A 82 2.78 7.32 26.84
C VAL A 82 3.78 7.44 25.70
N VAL A 83 3.28 7.21 24.47
CA VAL A 83 3.97 7.44 23.21
C VAL A 83 3.22 8.50 22.43
N ASN A 84 3.92 9.54 22.02
CA ASN A 84 3.40 10.59 21.16
C ASN A 84 3.69 10.22 19.70
N PHE A 85 2.70 10.37 18.84
CA PHE A 85 2.79 10.15 17.40
C PHE A 85 2.60 11.49 16.69
N GLU A 86 3.43 11.73 15.67
CA GLU A 86 3.39 12.97 14.90
C GLU A 86 3.44 12.66 13.40
N VAL A 87 2.71 13.47 12.61
CA VAL A 87 2.89 13.56 11.17
C VAL A 87 3.98 14.60 10.92
N ALA A 88 5.19 14.14 10.59
CA ALA A 88 6.35 15.00 10.40
C ALA A 88 6.30 15.75 9.06
N THR A 89 5.77 15.12 8.00
CA THR A 89 5.53 15.76 6.70
C THR A 89 4.24 15.28 6.05
N GLY A 90 3.64 16.15 5.24
CA GLY A 90 2.36 15.91 4.57
C GLY A 90 1.17 16.20 5.48
N THR A 91 -0.01 15.78 5.04
CA THR A 91 -1.28 15.98 5.74
C THR A 91 -1.95 14.64 5.98
N ALA A 92 -2.19 14.28 7.24
CA ALA A 92 -2.92 13.07 7.58
C ALA A 92 -3.63 13.23 8.92
N THR A 93 -4.66 12.42 9.13
CA THR A 93 -5.38 12.36 10.40
C THR A 93 -4.95 11.12 11.17
N LEU A 94 -4.36 11.34 12.35
CA LEU A 94 -4.12 10.27 13.31
C LEU A 94 -5.40 9.95 14.07
N SER A 95 -5.62 8.67 14.42
CA SER A 95 -6.70 8.26 15.32
C SER A 95 -6.56 8.90 16.71
N SER A 96 -5.33 9.20 17.12
CA SER A 96 -4.97 9.96 18.31
C SER A 96 -3.53 10.44 18.17
N ALA A 97 -3.18 11.60 18.74
CA ALA A 97 -1.80 12.07 18.80
C ALA A 97 -0.95 11.30 19.84
N THR A 98 -1.59 10.54 20.73
CA THR A 98 -0.91 9.75 21.77
C THR A 98 -1.56 8.39 21.96
N ALA A 99 -0.77 7.38 22.31
CA ALA A 99 -1.23 6.07 22.77
C ALA A 99 -0.34 5.55 23.91
N THR A 100 -0.85 4.64 24.73
CA THR A 100 -0.10 4.01 25.82
C THR A 100 0.39 2.63 25.43
N THR A 101 1.56 2.23 25.94
CA THR A 101 2.13 0.92 25.67
C THR A 101 1.36 -0.23 26.34
N THR A 102 1.34 -1.39 25.67
CA THR A 102 1.04 -2.70 26.24
C THR A 102 2.07 -3.69 25.70
N GLY A 103 2.81 -4.37 26.58
CA GLY A 103 3.96 -5.20 26.19
C GLY A 103 5.05 -4.41 25.46
N GLY A 104 5.21 -3.12 25.78
CA GLY A 104 6.16 -2.22 25.10
C GLY A 104 5.72 -1.69 23.74
N LYS A 105 4.49 -1.99 23.29
CA LYS A 105 3.97 -1.53 21.99
C LYS A 105 2.85 -0.51 22.15
N ALA A 106 2.89 0.58 21.38
CA ALA A 106 1.80 1.53 21.24
C ALA A 106 1.41 1.65 19.76
N THR A 107 0.12 1.85 19.45
CA THR A 107 -0.36 1.88 18.06
C THR A 107 -1.33 3.01 17.81
N VAL A 108 -1.30 3.58 16.60
CA VAL A 108 -2.28 4.54 16.09
C VAL A 108 -2.60 4.20 14.63
N SER A 109 -3.80 4.57 14.18
CA SER A 109 -4.16 4.51 12.76
C SER A 109 -4.00 5.88 12.11
N VAL A 110 -3.57 5.89 10.86
CA VAL A 110 -3.34 7.09 10.05
C VAL A 110 -4.25 7.01 8.84
N LYS A 111 -5.04 8.05 8.63
CA LYS A 111 -5.95 8.22 7.48
C LYS A 111 -5.58 9.46 6.69
N HIS A 112 -6.01 9.49 5.43
CA HIS A 112 -5.84 10.63 4.55
C HIS A 112 -7.16 10.95 3.86
N LEU A 113 -7.52 12.23 3.82
CA LEU A 113 -8.68 12.71 3.06
C LEU A 113 -8.42 12.57 1.55
N PRO A 114 -9.46 12.49 0.70
CA PRO A 114 -9.29 12.55 -0.75
C PRO A 114 -8.38 13.69 -1.20
N VAL A 115 -7.33 13.33 -1.93
CA VAL A 115 -6.44 14.31 -2.56
C VAL A 115 -7.20 14.94 -3.72
N ALA A 116 -7.28 16.28 -3.75
CA ALA A 116 -8.23 17.00 -4.60
C ALA A 116 -7.99 16.83 -6.12
N ALA A 117 -6.89 16.21 -6.54
CA ALA A 117 -6.57 16.01 -7.95
C ALA A 117 -6.16 14.54 -8.24
N PRO A 118 -6.75 13.93 -9.30
CA PRO A 118 -6.23 12.76 -9.99
C PRO A 118 -4.71 12.73 -10.16
N GLY A 119 -4.07 11.59 -9.88
CA GLY A 119 -2.63 11.40 -10.09
C GLY A 119 -1.72 12.14 -9.12
N ILE A 120 -2.28 12.79 -8.08
CA ILE A 120 -1.50 13.29 -6.96
C ILE A 120 -1.45 12.20 -5.89
N ASN A 121 -0.23 11.81 -5.57
CA ASN A 121 0.10 10.89 -4.51
C ASN A 121 0.81 11.68 -3.41
N GLU A 122 0.48 11.42 -2.16
CA GLU A 122 1.09 12.09 -1.01
C GLU A 122 1.86 11.08 -0.17
N THR A 123 3.15 11.36 0.05
CA THR A 123 3.96 10.56 0.97
C THR A 123 3.93 11.22 2.35
N ILE A 124 3.32 10.53 3.30
CA ILE A 124 3.24 10.97 4.69
C ILE A 124 4.41 10.37 5.43
N THR A 125 5.16 11.20 6.18
CA THR A 125 6.20 10.72 7.10
C THR A 125 5.75 10.94 8.53
N MET A 126 6.05 9.96 9.40
CA MET A 126 5.57 9.92 10.78
C MET A 126 6.69 9.51 11.72
N THR A 127 6.61 9.99 12.95
CA THR A 127 7.53 9.64 14.04
C THR A 127 6.75 9.22 15.28
N ALA A 128 7.41 8.47 16.16
CA ALA A 128 6.91 8.14 17.48
C ALA A 128 7.94 8.52 18.54
N THR A 129 7.49 9.11 19.65
CA THR A 129 8.36 9.61 20.73
C THR A 129 7.88 9.08 22.08
N ALA A 130 8.79 8.47 22.85
CA ALA A 130 8.56 8.03 24.23
C ALA A 130 9.57 8.72 25.15
N GLY A 131 9.10 9.59 26.06
CA GLY A 131 9.97 10.45 26.84
C GLY A 131 10.76 11.42 25.94
N ILE A 132 12.09 11.29 25.93
CA ILE A 132 12.99 12.10 25.08
C ILE A 132 13.47 11.36 23.82
N VAL A 133 13.11 10.09 23.66
CA VAL A 133 13.59 9.24 22.56
C VAL A 133 12.57 9.27 21.44
N THR A 134 13.01 9.65 20.24
CA THR A 134 12.18 9.69 19.02
C THR A 134 12.67 8.66 18.02
N SER A 135 11.73 7.97 17.36
CA SER A 135 12.04 7.00 16.32
C SER A 135 12.64 7.65 15.09
N ALA A 136 13.28 6.85 14.25
CA ALA A 136 13.46 7.24 12.84
C ALA A 136 12.09 7.46 12.18
N PRO A 137 11.99 8.35 11.17
CA PRO A 137 10.76 8.54 10.41
C PRO A 137 10.37 7.27 9.66
N VAL A 138 9.07 6.97 9.62
CA VAL A 138 8.46 5.95 8.75
C VAL A 138 7.54 6.62 7.75
N SER A 139 7.38 6.02 6.57
CA SER A 139 6.59 6.60 5.48
C SER A 139 5.48 5.70 4.99
N ALA A 140 4.38 6.30 4.57
CA ALA A 140 3.34 5.66 3.78
C ALA A 140 2.88 6.58 2.64
N LYS A 141 2.71 6.01 1.44
CA LYS A 141 2.15 6.68 0.26
C LYS A 141 0.63 6.54 0.33
N PHE A 142 -0.07 7.66 0.24
CA PHE A 142 -1.51 7.71 0.06
C PHE A 142 -1.81 8.16 -1.37
N ILE A 143 -2.57 7.35 -2.09
CA ILE A 143 -2.96 7.64 -3.48
C ILE A 143 -4.47 7.85 -3.54
N ASN A 144 -4.96 8.78 -4.37
CA ASN A 144 -6.40 8.98 -4.48
C ASN A 144 -7.07 7.72 -5.05
N VAL A 145 -6.66 7.35 -6.25
CA VAL A 145 -6.98 6.09 -6.93
C VAL A 145 -5.83 5.74 -7.89
N PRO A 146 -5.60 4.44 -8.15
CA PRO A 146 -4.64 4.01 -9.15
C PRO A 146 -4.98 4.53 -10.55
N ALA A 147 -3.98 4.78 -11.38
CA ALA A 147 -4.18 5.25 -12.76
C ALA A 147 -4.56 4.11 -13.71
N SER A 148 -4.10 2.89 -13.42
CA SER A 148 -4.38 1.71 -14.21
C SER A 148 -4.46 0.45 -13.35
N ALA A 149 -4.94 -0.63 -13.93
CA ALA A 149 -4.86 -1.97 -13.36
C ALA A 149 -4.49 -2.98 -14.43
N THR A 150 -3.63 -3.90 -14.05
CA THR A 150 -3.38 -5.14 -14.78
C THR A 150 -4.27 -6.22 -14.20
N VAL A 151 -5.07 -6.86 -15.04
CA VAL A 151 -5.94 -7.96 -14.67
C VAL A 151 -5.41 -9.21 -15.35
N GLN A 152 -5.26 -10.28 -14.59
CA GLN A 152 -4.80 -11.57 -15.07
C GLN A 152 -5.87 -12.62 -14.87
N LEU A 153 -6.06 -13.47 -15.86
CA LEU A 153 -6.99 -14.59 -15.82
C LEU A 153 -6.22 -15.90 -15.79
N ALA A 154 -6.51 -16.75 -14.82
CA ALA A 154 -5.98 -18.11 -14.70
C ALA A 154 -7.14 -19.10 -14.54
N THR A 155 -6.90 -20.39 -14.77
CA THR A 155 -7.86 -21.44 -14.40
C THR A 155 -7.59 -21.96 -12.99
N THR A 156 -8.64 -22.31 -12.25
CA THR A 156 -8.53 -22.87 -10.89
C THR A 156 -7.88 -24.25 -10.92
N ASN A 157 -8.20 -25.06 -11.92
CA ASN A 157 -7.62 -26.38 -12.18
C ASN A 157 -6.89 -26.37 -13.53
N ALA A 158 -5.98 -27.32 -13.74
CA ALA A 158 -5.40 -27.55 -15.06
C ALA A 158 -6.50 -28.02 -16.04
N VAL A 159 -6.52 -27.44 -17.24
CA VAL A 159 -7.45 -27.78 -18.31
C VAL A 159 -6.62 -28.04 -19.56
N SER A 160 -6.75 -29.23 -20.13
CA SER A 160 -6.03 -29.60 -21.34
C SER A 160 -6.81 -29.22 -22.60
N ASP A 161 -6.08 -29.05 -23.69
CA ASP A 161 -6.62 -29.02 -25.05
C ASP A 161 -7.67 -27.92 -25.32
N ILE A 162 -7.51 -26.74 -24.70
CA ILE A 162 -8.34 -25.56 -24.99
C ILE A 162 -7.99 -25.04 -26.38
N ALA A 163 -8.94 -25.04 -27.31
CA ALA A 163 -8.76 -24.49 -28.66
C ALA A 163 -9.49 -23.18 -28.92
N ALA A 164 -10.59 -22.94 -28.19
CA ALA A 164 -11.22 -21.64 -28.15
C ALA A 164 -11.69 -21.33 -26.73
N LEU A 165 -11.57 -20.06 -26.33
CA LEU A 165 -12.08 -19.56 -25.06
C LEU A 165 -12.77 -18.20 -25.28
N VAL A 166 -14.07 -18.15 -25.02
CA VAL A 166 -14.89 -16.94 -25.09
C VAL A 166 -15.46 -16.64 -23.71
N PHE A 167 -15.30 -15.41 -23.22
CA PHE A 167 -15.82 -14.98 -21.92
C PHE A 167 -16.13 -13.48 -21.96
N ASN A 168 -16.88 -13.02 -20.96
CA ASN A 168 -17.00 -11.59 -20.71
C ASN A 168 -16.28 -11.20 -19.43
N LEU A 169 -15.37 -10.24 -19.52
CA LEU A 169 -14.71 -9.62 -18.38
C LEU A 169 -15.30 -8.22 -18.18
N MET A 170 -16.05 -8.05 -17.10
CA MET A 170 -16.61 -6.75 -16.77
C MET A 170 -15.60 -5.93 -15.97
N PRO A 171 -15.17 -4.76 -16.47
CA PRO A 171 -14.50 -3.79 -15.62
C PRO A 171 -15.46 -3.28 -14.56
N GLY A 172 -14.96 -3.12 -13.34
CA GLY A 172 -15.68 -2.41 -12.29
C GLY A 172 -15.93 -0.95 -12.67
N ASN A 173 -16.81 -0.27 -11.93
CA ASN A 173 -17.16 1.12 -12.19
C ASN A 173 -15.91 2.01 -12.35
N GLY A 174 -15.87 2.77 -13.45
CA GLY A 174 -14.78 3.68 -13.80
C GLY A 174 -13.48 3.03 -14.28
N ALA A 175 -13.40 1.71 -14.45
CA ALA A 175 -12.34 1.09 -15.24
C ALA A 175 -12.77 1.02 -16.72
N THR A 176 -11.86 1.37 -17.63
CA THR A 176 -12.05 1.28 -19.07
C THR A 176 -10.96 0.39 -19.64
N TYR A 177 -11.36 -0.61 -20.44
CA TYR A 177 -10.40 -1.48 -21.10
C TYR A 177 -9.59 -0.70 -22.14
N ASN A 178 -8.27 -0.84 -22.11
CA ASN A 178 -7.41 -0.27 -23.14
C ASN A 178 -7.39 -1.20 -24.35
N LEU A 179 -8.10 -0.83 -25.42
CA LEU A 179 -8.15 -1.61 -26.67
C LEU A 179 -6.73 -1.98 -27.13
N GLY A 180 -6.49 -3.27 -27.35
CA GLY A 180 -5.18 -3.80 -27.77
C GLY A 180 -4.19 -4.09 -26.64
N SER A 181 -4.58 -3.95 -25.37
CA SER A 181 -3.73 -4.28 -24.21
C SER A 181 -3.89 -5.71 -23.68
N MET A 182 -4.65 -6.56 -24.39
CA MET A 182 -4.76 -7.97 -24.01
C MET A 182 -3.58 -8.74 -24.60
N THR A 183 -2.92 -9.53 -23.76
CA THR A 183 -1.80 -10.38 -24.17
C THR A 183 -2.05 -11.79 -23.65
N ALA A 184 -1.90 -12.81 -24.52
CA ALA A 184 -1.84 -14.18 -24.06
C ALA A 184 -0.43 -14.48 -23.53
N ILE A 185 -0.38 -15.17 -22.40
CA ILE A 185 0.86 -15.42 -21.65
C ILE A 185 0.98 -16.90 -21.28
N ASN A 186 2.19 -17.30 -20.90
CA ASN A 186 2.53 -18.69 -20.56
C ASN A 186 2.07 -19.67 -21.64
N GLU A 187 1.32 -20.70 -21.26
CA GLU A 187 0.90 -21.79 -22.16
C GLU A 187 -0.04 -21.31 -23.28
N ALA A 188 -0.71 -20.15 -23.09
CA ALA A 188 -1.54 -19.52 -24.12
C ALA A 188 -0.76 -18.58 -25.05
N ALA A 189 0.52 -18.28 -24.77
CA ALA A 189 1.30 -17.32 -25.57
C ALA A 189 1.55 -17.78 -27.02
N ALA A 190 1.49 -19.10 -27.27
CA ALA A 190 1.63 -19.68 -28.60
C ALA A 190 0.33 -19.63 -29.44
N ALA A 191 -0.80 -19.26 -28.82
CA ALA A 191 -2.13 -19.47 -29.35
C ALA A 191 -2.87 -18.14 -29.55
N ILE A 192 -2.74 -17.45 -30.69
CA ILE A 192 -3.40 -16.13 -30.83
C ILE A 192 -3.86 -15.77 -32.25
N GLU A 193 -5.18 -15.77 -32.43
CA GLU A 193 -5.92 -14.73 -33.17
C GLU A 193 -7.05 -14.18 -32.27
N PHE A 194 -7.16 -12.84 -32.16
CA PHE A 194 -8.18 -12.16 -31.36
C PHE A 194 -9.27 -11.62 -32.29
N ASP A 195 -10.41 -12.33 -32.37
CA ASP A 195 -11.37 -12.10 -33.45
C ASP A 195 -12.39 -10.98 -33.15
N ASN A 196 -12.81 -10.78 -31.90
CA ASN A 196 -13.82 -9.74 -31.59
C ASN A 196 -13.73 -9.24 -30.15
N VAL A 197 -13.20 -8.03 -29.96
CA VAL A 197 -13.35 -7.28 -28.71
C VAL A 197 -14.54 -6.33 -28.83
N SER A 198 -15.76 -6.86 -28.69
CA SER A 198 -16.89 -5.99 -28.35
C SER A 198 -16.75 -5.59 -26.87
N GLN A 199 -17.40 -4.49 -26.41
CA GLN A 199 -17.22 -4.04 -25.02
C GLN A 199 -17.43 -5.21 -24.05
N ASN A 200 -16.33 -5.62 -23.40
CA ASN A 200 -16.25 -6.66 -22.37
C ASN A 200 -16.32 -8.11 -22.83
N GLN A 201 -16.48 -8.44 -24.12
CA GLN A 201 -16.37 -9.83 -24.61
C GLN A 201 -15.00 -10.06 -25.24
N TYR A 202 -14.37 -11.17 -24.87
CA TYR A 202 -13.02 -11.53 -25.32
C TYR A 202 -13.04 -12.95 -25.83
N SER A 203 -12.33 -13.18 -26.93
CA SER A 203 -12.18 -14.49 -27.55
C SER A 203 -10.72 -14.77 -27.83
N LEU A 204 -10.24 -15.91 -27.35
CA LEU A 204 -8.97 -16.50 -27.72
C LEU A 204 -9.28 -17.67 -28.66
N LEU A 205 -8.76 -17.62 -29.89
CA LEU A 205 -8.81 -18.74 -30.81
C LEU A 205 -7.41 -19.09 -31.26
N ASP A 206 -7.14 -20.38 -31.39
CA ASP A 206 -6.02 -20.86 -32.18
C ASP A 206 -6.50 -21.84 -33.23
N PRO A 207 -6.77 -21.37 -34.46
CA PRO A 207 -7.19 -22.25 -35.56
C PRO A 207 -6.04 -23.13 -36.09
N SER A 208 -4.80 -22.93 -35.63
CA SER A 208 -3.58 -23.56 -36.16
C SER A 208 -3.01 -24.68 -35.29
N LEU A 209 -3.39 -24.78 -34.01
CA LEU A 209 -2.97 -25.85 -33.11
C LEU A 209 -3.97 -27.03 -33.14
N PRO A 210 -3.59 -28.20 -33.67
CA PRO A 210 -4.46 -29.38 -33.71
C PRO A 210 -4.79 -29.96 -32.33
N THR A 211 -4.09 -29.53 -31.27
CA THR A 211 -4.27 -30.02 -29.90
C THR A 211 -4.65 -28.93 -28.90
N GLY A 212 -4.89 -27.68 -29.31
CA GLY A 212 -5.14 -26.58 -28.37
C GLY A 212 -3.96 -26.34 -27.40
N PHE A 213 -4.21 -25.66 -26.29
CA PHE A 213 -3.23 -25.43 -25.21
C PHE A 213 -3.72 -25.98 -23.87
N THR A 214 -2.76 -26.33 -22.99
CA THR A 214 -3.03 -26.87 -21.65
C THR A 214 -2.66 -25.84 -20.60
N THR A 215 -3.59 -25.52 -19.70
CA THR A 215 -3.34 -24.59 -18.60
C THR A 215 -2.70 -25.28 -17.41
N VAL A 216 -1.97 -24.51 -16.61
CA VAL A 216 -1.52 -24.93 -15.29
C VAL A 216 -2.40 -24.25 -14.23
N ALA A 217 -2.86 -25.03 -13.24
CA ALA A 217 -3.69 -24.51 -12.15
C ALA A 217 -3.07 -23.28 -11.49
N GLY A 218 -3.82 -22.18 -11.43
CA GLY A 218 -3.40 -20.91 -10.84
C GLY A 218 -2.34 -20.12 -11.63
N LYS A 219 -1.93 -20.59 -12.82
CA LYS A 219 -1.04 -19.83 -13.70
C LYS A 219 -1.85 -18.95 -14.65
N PRO A 220 -1.56 -17.64 -14.71
CA PRO A 220 -2.21 -16.73 -15.66
C PRO A 220 -2.02 -17.19 -17.10
N ILE A 221 -3.07 -17.10 -17.91
CA ILE A 221 -3.06 -17.40 -19.35
C ILE A 221 -3.37 -16.15 -20.19
N LEU A 222 -4.04 -15.16 -19.59
CA LEU A 222 -4.33 -13.88 -20.22
C LEU A 222 -3.99 -12.73 -19.26
N GLU A 223 -3.54 -11.62 -19.83
CA GLU A 223 -3.33 -10.36 -19.15
C GLU A 223 -4.06 -9.24 -19.90
N PHE A 224 -4.68 -8.31 -19.15
CA PHE A 224 -5.41 -7.14 -19.66
C PHE A 224 -4.93 -5.90 -18.92
N THR A 225 -4.86 -4.76 -19.61
CA THR A 225 -4.65 -3.47 -18.96
C THR A 225 -5.90 -2.61 -19.03
N PHE A 226 -6.28 -2.04 -17.89
CA PHE A 226 -7.39 -1.12 -17.75
C PHE A 226 -6.90 0.25 -17.31
N THR A 227 -7.41 1.31 -17.92
CA THR A 227 -7.27 2.67 -17.39
C THR A 227 -8.38 2.91 -16.37
N ILE A 228 -8.03 3.52 -15.25
CA ILE A 228 -8.95 3.81 -14.15
C ILE A 228 -9.25 5.31 -14.14
N ASN A 229 -10.54 5.63 -14.17
CA ASN A 229 -11.02 6.99 -14.09
C ASN A 229 -10.73 7.53 -12.69
N ALA A 230 -9.99 8.63 -12.65
CA ALA A 230 -9.56 9.21 -11.40
C ALA A 230 -10.69 9.86 -10.56
N ALA A 231 -11.91 9.92 -11.09
CA ALA A 231 -13.09 10.41 -10.39
C ALA A 231 -13.80 9.34 -9.54
N ILE A 232 -13.36 8.08 -9.56
CA ILE A 232 -13.98 7.04 -8.72
C ILE A 232 -13.52 7.15 -7.26
N THR A 233 -14.37 6.70 -6.35
CA THR A 233 -14.13 6.75 -4.89
C THR A 233 -13.82 5.38 -4.29
N ALA A 234 -13.91 4.32 -5.09
CA ALA A 234 -13.64 2.94 -4.70
C ALA A 234 -12.87 2.24 -5.82
N LEU A 235 -12.02 1.27 -5.46
CA LEU A 235 -11.30 0.47 -6.45
C LEU A 235 -12.29 -0.31 -7.32
N PRO A 236 -12.06 -0.39 -8.63
CA PRO A 236 -12.89 -1.18 -9.52
C PRO A 236 -12.70 -2.66 -9.18
N VAL A 237 -13.81 -3.40 -9.15
CA VAL A 237 -13.81 -4.86 -8.99
C VAL A 237 -13.98 -5.48 -10.37
N PHE A 238 -13.05 -6.34 -10.75
CA PHE A 238 -13.09 -7.07 -12.01
C PHE A 238 -13.72 -8.44 -11.81
N GLY A 239 -14.60 -8.83 -12.72
CA GLY A 239 -15.31 -10.10 -12.63
C GLY A 239 -15.64 -10.65 -14.00
N MET A 240 -15.71 -11.98 -14.10
CA MET A 240 -16.29 -12.61 -15.28
C MET A 240 -17.80 -12.66 -15.15
N GLN A 241 -18.51 -12.41 -16.24
CA GLN A 241 -19.98 -12.51 -16.31
C GLN A 241 -20.45 -13.23 -17.56
N GLY A 242 -21.65 -13.80 -17.44
CA GLY A 242 -22.31 -14.51 -18.52
C GLY A 242 -21.68 -15.88 -18.80
N THR A 243 -21.83 -16.33 -20.04
CA THR A 243 -21.40 -17.66 -20.46
C THR A 243 -19.90 -17.65 -20.77
N VAL A 244 -19.18 -18.62 -20.19
CA VAL A 244 -17.86 -19.02 -20.69
C VAL A 244 -18.08 -20.12 -21.70
N THR A 245 -17.62 -19.93 -22.93
CA THR A 245 -17.62 -20.98 -23.96
C THR A 245 -16.19 -21.40 -24.19
N ALA A 246 -15.90 -22.66 -23.89
CA ALA A 246 -14.62 -23.27 -24.19
C ALA A 246 -14.83 -24.48 -25.09
N ASN A 247 -14.04 -24.57 -26.16
CA ASN A 247 -14.04 -25.71 -27.06
C ASN A 247 -12.72 -26.45 -26.96
N HIS A 248 -12.81 -27.76 -27.02
CA HIS A 248 -11.71 -28.67 -27.17
C HIS A 248 -11.16 -28.61 -28.59
N ALA A 249 -9.90 -28.99 -28.79
CA ALA A 249 -9.24 -28.94 -30.11
C ALA A 249 -9.88 -29.81 -31.19
N ASP A 250 -10.63 -30.83 -30.79
CA ASP A 250 -11.42 -31.67 -31.69
C ASP A 250 -12.81 -31.10 -32.02
N THR A 251 -13.05 -29.82 -31.72
CA THR A 251 -14.32 -29.08 -31.92
C THR A 251 -15.49 -29.51 -31.02
N THR A 252 -15.25 -30.36 -30.02
CA THR A 252 -16.25 -30.68 -28.99
C THR A 252 -16.22 -29.67 -27.84
N SER A 253 -17.33 -29.50 -27.11
CA SER A 253 -17.35 -28.69 -25.89
C SER A 253 -16.76 -29.47 -24.71
N PHE A 254 -16.10 -28.78 -23.76
CA PHE A 254 -15.66 -29.40 -22.50
C PHE A 254 -16.84 -30.05 -21.74
N ASN A 255 -16.59 -31.22 -21.13
CA ASN A 255 -17.53 -31.88 -20.23
C ASN A 255 -16.82 -32.31 -18.92
N PRO A 256 -17.09 -31.66 -17.77
CA PRO A 256 -18.05 -30.58 -17.60
C PRO A 256 -17.61 -29.29 -18.31
N ALA A 257 -18.59 -28.49 -18.74
CA ALA A 257 -18.32 -27.20 -19.36
C ALA A 257 -17.65 -26.25 -18.36
N LEU A 258 -16.64 -25.50 -18.82
CA LEU A 258 -16.05 -24.44 -18.01
C LEU A 258 -17.09 -23.36 -17.71
N ASN A 259 -17.08 -22.87 -16.49
CA ASN A 259 -17.93 -21.78 -16.02
C ASN A 259 -17.10 -20.73 -15.28
N THR A 260 -17.74 -19.66 -14.81
CA THR A 260 -17.03 -18.54 -14.18
C THR A 260 -16.25 -18.91 -12.92
N ASN A 261 -16.64 -19.96 -12.20
CA ASN A 261 -15.96 -20.41 -10.97
C ASN A 261 -14.69 -21.23 -11.27
N ASP A 262 -14.49 -21.67 -12.51
CA ASP A 262 -13.30 -22.39 -12.93
C ASP A 262 -12.11 -21.46 -13.20
N PHE A 263 -12.27 -20.16 -12.95
CA PHE A 263 -11.27 -19.15 -13.20
C PHE A 263 -10.96 -18.31 -11.97
N ILE A 264 -9.71 -17.85 -11.92
CA ILE A 264 -9.19 -16.94 -10.92
C ILE A 264 -8.86 -15.63 -11.64
N ILE A 265 -9.40 -14.53 -11.13
CA ILE A 265 -9.02 -13.19 -11.55
C ILE A 265 -8.07 -12.60 -10.51
N THR A 266 -6.87 -12.25 -10.94
CA THR A 266 -5.91 -11.50 -10.14
C THR A 266 -5.85 -10.07 -10.66
N THR A 267 -5.99 -9.09 -9.78
CA THR A 267 -5.88 -7.66 -10.14
C THR A 267 -4.68 -7.05 -9.45
N VAL A 268 -3.84 -6.36 -10.22
CA VAL A 268 -2.71 -5.58 -9.74
C VAL A 268 -2.95 -4.14 -10.13
N PHE A 269 -3.11 -3.25 -9.15
CA PHE A 269 -3.28 -1.83 -9.40
C PHE A 269 -1.93 -1.15 -9.61
N ASP A 270 -1.84 -0.31 -10.62
CA ASP A 270 -0.69 0.57 -10.83
C ASP A 270 -0.82 1.79 -9.91
N THR A 271 0.14 1.90 -9.01
CA THR A 271 0.09 2.83 -7.88
C THR A 271 1.23 3.84 -7.89
N GLU A 272 1.97 3.90 -9.01
CA GLU A 272 3.03 4.88 -9.22
C GLU A 272 2.51 6.24 -9.70
#